data_AF-A0A7C1U0C4-F1
#
_entry.id   AF-A0A7C1U0C4-F1
#
_cell.length_a   1.000
_cell.length_b   1.000
_cell.length_c   1.000
_cell.angle_alpha   90.00
_cell.angle_beta   90.00
_cell.angle_gamma   90.00
#
_symmetry.space_group_name_H-M   'P 1'
#
loop_
_entity.id
_entity.type
_entity.pdbx_description
1 polymer ?
#
loop_
_entity_poly.entity_id
_entity_poly.type
_entity_poly.pdbx_seq_one_letter_code
_entity_poly.pdbx_strand_id
1 'polypeptide(L)'
;MKRGYIAGAAPSVTVKTFAAGLFFVLLLGLLSACSSSDSDNDNPPTANSTPVADAGAAQILTSGATVQLDGSGSSDPDGDNLRFS
;
A
#
# COMPACT_ATOMS: atom_id res chain seq x y z
N MET A 1 -19.46 -61.24 -14.11
CA MET A 1 -20.66 -60.96 -13.29
C MET A 1 -20.25 -60.05 -12.13
N LYS A 2 -20.81 -58.84 -12.07
CA LYS A 2 -20.47 -57.80 -11.08
C LYS A 2 -20.85 -58.28 -9.68
N ARG A 3 -19.92 -58.30 -8.73
CA ARG A 3 -20.23 -58.55 -7.31
C ARG A 3 -20.75 -57.25 -6.70
N GLY A 4 -22.02 -57.26 -6.32
CA GLY A 4 -22.70 -56.16 -5.65
C GLY A 4 -22.18 -55.98 -4.21
N TYR A 5 -22.11 -54.71 -3.79
CA TYR A 5 -21.76 -54.32 -2.43
C TYR A 5 -22.92 -54.66 -1.48
N ILE A 6 -22.69 -55.51 -0.48
CA ILE A 6 -23.57 -55.60 0.69
C ILE A 6 -23.12 -54.55 1.69
N ALA A 7 -23.98 -53.56 1.90
CA ALA A 7 -23.79 -52.48 2.84
C ALA A 7 -23.65 -53.03 4.26
N GLY A 8 -22.51 -52.78 4.91
CA GLY A 8 -22.36 -52.99 6.35
C GLY A 8 -23.28 -52.01 7.08
N ALA A 9 -24.03 -52.51 8.06
CA ALA A 9 -24.76 -51.67 9.00
C ALA A 9 -23.76 -50.69 9.65
N ALA A 10 -23.95 -49.39 9.45
CA ALA A 10 -23.17 -48.39 10.15
C ALA A 10 -23.59 -48.38 11.63
N PRO A 11 -22.66 -48.29 12.60
CA PRO A 11 -23.02 -48.08 13.99
C PRO A 11 -23.66 -46.70 14.13
N SER A 12 -24.93 -46.65 14.53
CA SER A 12 -25.56 -45.39 14.91
C SER A 12 -25.08 -45.00 16.30
N VAL A 13 -24.17 -44.03 16.38
CA VAL A 13 -23.80 -43.39 17.64
C VAL A 13 -24.91 -42.41 18.00
N THR A 14 -25.66 -42.71 19.05
CA THR A 14 -26.66 -41.80 19.61
C THR A 14 -25.95 -40.63 20.28
N VAL A 15 -25.77 -39.52 19.57
CA VAL A 15 -25.27 -38.27 20.15
C VAL A 15 -26.41 -37.62 20.90
N LYS A 16 -26.47 -37.82 22.23
CA LYS A 16 -27.33 -37.02 23.10
C LYS A 16 -26.90 -35.56 23.01
N THR A 17 -27.73 -34.78 22.34
CA THR A 17 -27.59 -33.34 22.13
C THR A 17 -27.32 -32.61 23.45
N PHE A 18 -26.10 -32.15 23.67
CA PHE A 18 -25.79 -31.03 24.58
C PHE A 18 -25.48 -29.79 23.73
N ALA A 19 -26.45 -29.35 22.93
CA ALA A 19 -26.27 -28.34 21.87
C ALA A 19 -26.03 -26.90 22.37
N ALA A 20 -26.15 -26.60 23.67
CA ALA A 20 -26.07 -25.22 24.13
C ALA A 20 -24.65 -24.77 24.57
N GLY A 21 -23.88 -25.63 25.23
CA GLY A 21 -22.61 -25.22 25.85
C GLY A 21 -21.41 -25.24 24.89
N LEU A 22 -21.26 -26.32 24.13
CA LEU A 22 -20.06 -26.56 23.31
C LEU A 22 -20.05 -25.70 22.03
N PHE A 23 -21.23 -25.40 21.46
CA PHE A 23 -21.36 -24.51 20.30
C PHE A 23 -20.94 -23.08 20.62
N PHE A 24 -21.27 -22.58 21.83
CA PHE A 24 -20.90 -21.24 22.26
C PHE A 24 -19.39 -21.11 22.44
N VAL A 25 -18.72 -22.10 23.04
CA VAL A 25 -17.26 -22.10 23.22
C VAL A 25 -16.51 -22.23 21.89
N LEU A 26 -17.02 -23.03 20.95
CA LEU A 26 -16.43 -23.16 19.60
C LEU A 26 -16.61 -21.87 18.78
N LEU A 27 -17.76 -21.19 18.93
CA LEU A 27 -18.03 -19.89 18.31
C LEU A 27 -17.11 -18.79 18.87
N LEU A 28 -16.82 -18.79 20.18
CA LEU A 28 -15.89 -17.85 20.82
C LEU A 28 -14.41 -18.14 20.48
N GLY A 29 -14.04 -19.41 20.26
CA GLY A 29 -12.65 -19.81 19.98
C GLY A 29 -12.20 -19.58 18.53
N LEU A 30 -13.12 -19.57 17.57
CA LEU A 30 -12.83 -19.29 16.15
C LEU A 30 -12.74 -17.80 15.82
N LEU A 31 -13.10 -16.92 16.77
CA LEU A 31 -13.07 -15.46 16.60
C LEU A 31 -11.75 -14.82 17.05
N SER A 32 -10.73 -15.61 17.39
CA SER A 32 -9.34 -15.15 17.48
C SER A 32 -8.75 -15.00 16.08
N ALA A 33 -9.46 -14.27 15.21
CA ALA A 33 -8.94 -13.85 13.92
C ALA A 33 -7.67 -13.04 14.19
N CYS A 34 -6.55 -13.51 13.63
CA CYS A 34 -5.25 -12.89 13.73
C CYS A 34 -5.37 -11.40 13.39
N SER A 35 -5.20 -10.53 14.39
CA SER A 35 -4.98 -9.11 14.15
C SER A 35 -3.49 -8.94 13.83
N SER A 36 -3.10 -9.28 12.61
CA SER A 36 -1.83 -8.80 12.04
C SER A 36 -2.03 -7.31 11.74
N SER A 37 -1.75 -6.48 12.73
CA SER A 37 -1.69 -5.04 12.55
C SER A 37 -0.42 -4.71 11.76
N ASP A 38 -0.49 -4.84 10.44
CA ASP A 38 0.44 -4.14 9.55
C ASP A 38 0.09 -2.66 9.65
N SER A 39 0.84 -1.94 10.46
CA SER A 39 0.86 -0.48 10.46
C SER A 39 1.65 -0.03 9.23
N ASP A 40 1.14 -0.32 8.04
CA ASP A 40 1.54 0.43 6.86
C ASP A 40 1.01 1.84 7.07
N ASN A 41 1.91 2.73 7.48
CA ASN A 41 1.68 4.15 7.42
C ASN A 41 1.62 4.52 5.94
N ASP A 42 0.49 4.23 5.29
CA ASP A 42 0.10 4.72 3.98
C ASP A 42 -0.18 6.23 4.10
N ASN A 43 0.84 6.99 4.50
CA ASN A 43 0.87 8.40 4.20
C ASN A 43 1.16 8.50 2.70
N PRO A 44 0.20 8.89 1.85
CA PRO A 44 0.48 9.03 0.43
C PRO A 44 1.66 9.99 0.29
N PRO A 45 2.66 9.68 -0.57
CA PRO A 45 3.77 10.60 -0.79
C PRO A 45 3.18 11.94 -1.19
N THR A 46 3.61 13.00 -0.50
CA THR A 46 3.24 14.37 -0.85
C THR A 46 3.59 14.60 -2.32
N ALA A 47 2.68 15.22 -3.07
CA ALA A 47 2.96 15.52 -4.47
C ALA A 47 4.18 16.45 -4.57
N ASN A 48 5.13 16.13 -5.45
CA ASN A 48 6.30 16.97 -5.67
C ASN A 48 5.90 18.34 -6.20
N SER A 49 6.57 19.37 -5.73
CA SER A 49 6.46 20.73 -6.23
C SER A 49 7.25 20.87 -7.53
N THR A 50 6.86 21.87 -8.33
CA THR A 50 7.65 22.28 -9.49
C THR A 50 8.75 23.25 -9.07
N PRO A 51 9.95 23.19 -9.65
CA PRO A 51 11.02 24.12 -9.34
C PRO A 51 10.72 25.54 -9.87
N VAL A 52 11.30 26.54 -9.22
CA VAL A 52 11.24 27.95 -9.61
C VAL A 52 12.55 28.32 -10.30
N ALA A 53 12.45 28.77 -11.56
CA ALA A 53 13.61 29.21 -12.34
C ALA A 53 13.89 30.71 -12.13
N ASP A 54 15.15 31.04 -11.89
CA ASP A 54 15.66 32.41 -11.83
C ASP A 54 16.98 32.49 -12.60
N ALA A 55 17.01 33.30 -13.65
CA ALA A 55 18.17 33.51 -14.53
C ALA A 55 18.95 34.80 -14.20
N GLY A 56 18.60 35.47 -13.10
CA GLY A 56 19.13 36.75 -12.68
C GLY A 56 18.41 37.95 -13.29
N ALA A 57 19.02 39.13 -13.13
CA ALA A 57 18.45 40.39 -13.59
C ALA A 57 18.36 40.47 -15.13
N ALA A 58 17.40 41.25 -15.62
CA ALA A 58 17.23 41.49 -17.05
C ALA A 58 18.48 42.15 -17.66
N GLN A 59 18.94 41.65 -18.81
CA GLN A 59 20.10 42.16 -19.53
C GLN A 59 19.68 42.82 -20.84
N ILE A 60 20.25 43.99 -21.15
CA ILE A 60 20.07 44.68 -22.43
C ILE A 60 21.38 44.61 -23.18
N LEU A 61 21.37 43.97 -24.36
CA LEU A 61 22.56 43.71 -25.16
C LEU A 61 22.36 44.15 -26.61
N THR A 62 23.47 44.49 -27.29
CA THR A 62 23.49 44.72 -28.73
C THR A 62 23.50 43.39 -29.49
N SER A 63 23.01 43.42 -30.73
CA SER A 63 22.97 42.21 -31.58
C SER A 63 24.37 41.61 -31.78
N GLY A 64 24.47 40.29 -31.61
CA GLY A 64 25.72 39.54 -31.72
C GLY A 64 26.55 39.46 -30.44
N ALA A 65 26.10 40.06 -29.34
CA ALA A 65 26.74 39.90 -28.03
C ALA A 65 26.46 38.51 -27.43
N THR A 66 27.47 37.96 -26.75
CA THR A 66 27.32 36.76 -25.93
C THR A 66 26.65 37.12 -24.61
N VAL A 67 25.61 36.37 -24.22
CA VAL A 67 24.92 36.52 -22.93
C VAL A 67 25.34 35.40 -21.98
N GLN A 68 25.60 35.75 -20.72
CA GLN A 68 25.78 34.79 -19.64
C GLN A 68 24.57 34.92 -18.71
N LEU A 69 23.78 33.85 -18.62
CA LEU A 69 22.68 33.75 -17.65
C LEU A 69 23.17 33.00 -16.42
N ASP A 70 22.75 33.45 -15.25
CA ASP A 70 23.11 32.82 -13.97
C ASP A 70 21.86 32.19 -13.35
N GLY A 71 21.81 30.85 -13.42
CA GLY A 71 20.71 30.05 -12.89
C GLY A 71 20.79 29.80 -11.38
N SER A 72 21.81 30.30 -10.69
CA SER A 72 22.07 29.96 -9.28
C SER A 72 20.98 30.41 -8.30
N GLY A 73 20.12 31.35 -8.69
CA GLY A 73 18.93 31.75 -7.93
C GLY A 73 17.76 30.77 -8.03
N SER A 74 17.82 29.79 -8.94
CA SER A 74 16.75 28.79 -9.10
C SER A 74 16.67 27.89 -7.87
N SER A 75 15.46 27.49 -7.49
CA SER A 75 15.23 26.67 -6.29
C SER A 75 14.13 25.65 -6.49
N ASP A 76 14.24 24.53 -5.79
CA ASP A 76 13.17 23.56 -5.65
C ASP A 76 12.55 23.68 -4.25
N PRO A 77 11.22 23.84 -4.12
CA PRO A 77 10.56 23.95 -2.82
C PRO A 77 10.73 22.74 -1.90
N ASP A 78 10.91 21.55 -2.46
CA ASP A 78 11.12 20.30 -1.74
C ASP A 78 12.62 20.03 -1.47
N GLY A 79 13.50 20.89 -1.99
CA GLY A 79 14.95 20.79 -1.84
C GLY A 79 15.60 19.81 -2.81
N ASP A 80 14.88 19.40 -3.86
CA ASP A 80 15.42 18.53 -4.90
C ASP A 80 16.55 19.21 -5.69
N ASN A 81 17.50 18.40 -6.16
CA ASN A 81 18.65 18.91 -6.91
C ASN A 81 18.27 19.31 -8.35
N LEU A 82 18.58 20.54 -8.73
CA LEU A 82 18.28 21.09 -10.06
C LEU A 82 19.30 20.68 -11.12
N ARG A 83 18.87 20.65 -12.39
CA ARG A 83 19.72 20.45 -13.58
C ARG A 83 19.60 21.66 -14.52
N PHE A 84 20.73 22.09 -15.07
CA PHE A 84 20.83 23.23 -16.00
C PHE A 84 21.42 22.74 -17.34
N SER A 85 20.82 23.13 -18.47
CA SER A 85 21.25 22.75 -19.83
C SER A 85 21.00 23.85 -20.85
#